data_AF-A0A3B9TXC1-F1
#
_entry.id   AF-A0A3B9TXC1-F1
#
_cell.length_a   1.000
_cell.length_b   1.000
_cell.length_c   1.000
_cell.angle_alpha   90.00
_cell.angle_beta   90.00
_cell.angle_gamma   90.00
#
_symmetry.space_group_name_H-M   'P 1'
#
loop_
_entity.id
_entity.type
_entity.pdbx_description
1 polymer ?
#
loop_
_entity_poly.entity_id
_entity_poly.type
_entity_poly.pdbx_seq_one_letter_code
_entity_poly.pdbx_strand_id
1 'polypeptide(L)'
;MASDATILVIGTFDTKSDELAYLREQIESQGAAAICMDVSVLGDAAIPVEINKHEVASAAGSSIAEAAAAGDENSAMQIMARGASALSSQLHADGRIDAMVALGGTMGTDLALDCARVLPTGVPKVIVSTVAFSPLIPADRLAADIQMVLWAGGLYGLNSLCRSALSQAAGSVVGAARAAVPPAGDRPVIGMTSLGSSCLSYMKRLKPALEDRGFEVAIFHATGMGGMAFENIARGGGFAAVMDFALSEIGNLYAGSVVNSGEQRLRSAGGAGIPQIVAPGCIDLIDFAGWQDIPERFLDRPFHAHNRLIKCSAFNAAERR
;
A
#
# COMPACT_ATOMS: atom_id res chain seq x y z
N MET A 1 2.77 10.83 32.22
CA MET A 1 2.13 9.53 31.89
C MET A 1 2.92 8.94 30.74
N ALA A 2 3.24 7.64 30.75
CA ALA A 2 3.89 7.01 29.60
C ALA A 2 2.91 7.06 28.40
N SER A 3 3.40 7.34 27.20
CA SER A 3 2.59 7.27 25.99
C SER A 3 2.13 5.83 25.75
N ASP A 4 0.89 5.65 25.35
CA ASP A 4 0.30 4.32 25.09
C ASP A 4 0.44 3.86 23.64
N ALA A 5 0.94 4.73 22.75
CA ALA A 5 1.33 4.42 21.37
C ALA A 5 2.41 5.40 20.90
N THR A 6 3.27 4.97 19.98
CA THR A 6 4.31 5.79 19.33
C THR A 6 4.15 5.77 17.82
N ILE A 7 3.99 6.95 17.23
CA ILE A 7 3.71 7.13 15.80
C ILE A 7 4.94 7.68 15.09
N LEU A 8 5.38 7.03 14.02
CA LEU A 8 6.38 7.58 13.11
C LEU A 8 5.73 8.63 12.20
N VAL A 9 6.21 9.86 12.25
CA VAL A 9 5.74 10.98 11.40
C VAL A 9 6.79 11.27 10.33
N ILE A 10 6.46 10.98 9.07
CA ILE A 10 7.39 11.10 7.92
C ILE A 10 6.98 12.28 7.04
N GLY A 11 7.94 13.15 6.71
CA GLY A 11 7.70 14.24 5.77
C GLY A 11 8.94 15.08 5.47
N THR A 12 8.81 16.01 4.53
CA THR A 12 9.86 16.97 4.19
C THR A 12 9.76 18.19 5.10
N PHE A 13 10.49 18.17 6.22
CA PHE A 13 10.43 19.25 7.21
C PHE A 13 11.01 20.57 6.71
N ASP A 14 11.84 20.59 5.65
CA ASP A 14 12.34 21.83 5.06
C ASP A 14 11.25 22.71 4.43
N THR A 15 10.17 22.09 3.98
CA THR A 15 9.11 22.72 3.18
C THR A 15 7.75 22.66 3.83
N LYS A 16 7.50 21.67 4.71
CA LYS A 16 6.21 21.39 5.37
C LYS A 16 6.31 21.37 6.89
N SER A 17 7.24 22.14 7.46
CA SER A 17 7.44 22.21 8.91
C SER A 17 6.17 22.55 9.68
N ASP A 18 5.39 23.55 9.23
CA ASP A 18 4.17 23.97 9.92
C ASP A 18 3.12 22.84 9.94
N GLU A 19 2.88 22.21 8.79
CA GLU A 19 1.94 21.09 8.67
C GLU A 19 2.35 19.88 9.51
N LEU A 20 3.64 19.53 9.48
CA LEU A 20 4.18 18.40 10.25
C LEU A 20 4.20 18.69 11.76
N ALA A 21 4.48 19.94 12.16
CA ALA A 21 4.40 20.39 13.55
C ALA A 21 2.96 20.28 14.07
N TYR A 22 1.97 20.72 13.29
CA TYR A 22 0.57 20.57 13.65
C TYR A 22 0.14 19.10 13.73
N LEU A 23 0.58 18.26 12.78
CA LEU A 23 0.29 16.83 12.82
C LEU A 23 0.87 16.17 14.09
N ARG A 24 2.12 16.50 14.45
CA ARG A 24 2.76 16.10 15.71
C ARG A 24 1.94 16.53 16.92
N GLU A 25 1.55 17.81 16.99
CA GLU A 25 0.71 18.34 18.07
C GLU A 25 -0.62 17.59 18.20
N GLN A 26 -1.28 17.26 17.08
CA GLN A 26 -2.54 16.52 17.12
C GLN A 26 -2.37 15.07 17.60
N ILE A 27 -1.23 14.42 17.31
CA ILE A 27 -0.90 13.09 17.83
C ILE A 27 -0.64 13.16 19.35
N GLU A 28 0.21 14.10 19.76
CA GLU A 28 0.60 14.29 21.16
C GLU A 28 -0.58 14.72 22.05
N SER A 29 -1.49 15.56 21.55
CA SER A 29 -2.70 15.97 22.28
C SER A 29 -3.65 14.81 22.59
N GLN A 30 -3.54 13.70 21.86
CA GLN A 30 -4.30 12.47 22.10
C GLN A 30 -3.61 11.51 23.08
N GLY A 31 -2.43 11.86 23.61
CA GLY A 31 -1.66 11.03 24.57
C GLY A 31 -0.70 10.02 23.93
N ALA A 32 -0.54 10.03 22.61
CA ALA A 32 0.47 9.24 21.89
C ALA A 32 1.79 10.02 21.76
N ALA A 33 2.89 9.32 21.51
CA ALA A 33 4.17 9.92 21.17
C ALA A 33 4.35 10.03 19.65
N ALA A 34 5.13 11.00 19.20
CA ALA A 34 5.51 11.16 17.80
C ALA A 34 7.04 11.11 17.65
N ILE A 35 7.53 10.30 16.72
CA ILE A 35 8.92 10.30 16.26
C ILE A 35 8.93 10.92 14.86
N CYS A 36 9.49 12.11 14.72
CA CYS A 36 9.58 12.81 13.45
C CYS A 36 10.81 12.35 12.67
N MET A 37 10.59 11.92 11.43
CA MET A 37 11.63 11.55 10.47
C MET A 37 11.64 12.50 9.29
N ASP A 38 12.73 13.27 9.17
CA ASP A 38 12.94 14.23 8.11
C ASP A 38 13.51 13.59 6.85
N VAL A 39 12.73 13.62 5.78
CA VAL A 39 13.12 13.12 4.44
C VAL A 39 13.41 14.25 3.45
N SER A 40 13.68 15.46 3.94
CA SER A 40 14.11 16.59 3.13
C SER A 40 15.45 16.33 2.44
N VAL A 41 15.69 16.97 1.30
CA VAL A 41 16.95 16.86 0.55
C VAL A 41 17.80 18.12 0.68
N LEU A 42 17.18 19.29 0.48
CA LEU A 42 17.91 20.56 0.31
C LEU A 42 17.97 21.35 1.62
N GLY A 43 16.81 21.78 2.13
CA GLY A 43 16.75 22.62 3.32
C GLY A 43 16.89 21.83 4.61
N ASP A 44 17.02 22.55 5.72
CA ASP A 44 17.03 21.98 7.06
C ASP A 44 15.64 22.08 7.68
N ALA A 45 15.31 21.14 8.57
CA ALA A 45 14.08 21.19 9.34
C ALA A 45 14.02 22.47 10.19
N ALA A 46 12.90 23.19 10.15
CA ALA A 46 12.69 24.39 10.96
C ALA A 46 12.32 24.07 12.41
N ILE A 47 12.00 22.81 12.71
CA ILE A 47 11.70 22.28 14.03
C ILE A 47 12.59 21.06 14.35
N PRO A 48 12.83 20.74 15.63
CA PRO A 48 13.56 19.54 16.01
C PRO A 48 12.87 18.28 15.49
N VAL A 49 13.68 17.36 14.97
CA VAL A 49 13.26 16.01 14.53
C VAL A 49 14.13 14.97 15.20
N GLU A 50 13.54 13.83 15.54
CA GLU A 50 14.23 12.73 16.22
C GLU A 50 15.11 11.92 15.25
N ILE A 51 14.79 11.94 13.95
CA ILE A 51 15.58 11.32 12.89
C ILE A 51 15.77 12.35 11.78
N ASN A 52 17.01 12.78 11.55
CA ASN A 52 17.31 13.81 10.57
C ASN A 52 17.65 13.25 9.17
N LYS A 53 17.64 14.11 8.16
CA LYS A 53 17.92 13.74 6.76
C LYS A 53 19.26 13.04 6.51
N HIS A 54 20.28 13.31 7.34
CA HIS A 54 21.59 12.65 7.21
C HIS A 54 21.52 11.20 7.67
N GLU A 55 20.81 10.92 8.76
CA GLU A 55 20.56 9.56 9.22
C GLU A 55 19.75 8.76 8.19
N VAL A 56 18.73 9.40 7.59
CA VAL A 56 17.94 8.79 6.50
C VAL A 56 18.83 8.45 5.31
N ALA A 57 19.63 9.40 4.80
CA ALA A 57 20.51 9.13 3.67
C ALA A 57 21.58 8.06 4.00
N SER A 58 22.10 8.07 5.22
CA SER A 58 23.08 7.08 5.69
C SER A 58 22.49 5.67 5.75
N ALA A 59 21.23 5.53 6.18
CA ALA A 59 20.53 4.24 6.17
C ALA A 59 20.33 3.68 4.76
N ALA A 60 20.40 4.52 3.72
CA ALA A 60 20.40 4.10 2.32
C ALA A 60 21.80 3.72 1.79
N GLY A 61 22.84 3.77 2.63
CA GLY A 61 24.24 3.62 2.22
C GLY A 61 24.77 4.81 1.42
N SER A 62 24.20 6.01 1.62
CA SER A 62 24.51 7.24 0.89
C SER A 62 24.71 8.42 1.85
N SER A 63 24.78 9.63 1.33
CA SER A 63 24.83 10.88 2.08
C SER A 63 23.85 11.91 1.54
N ILE A 64 23.48 12.89 2.36
CA ILE A 64 22.61 13.97 1.89
C ILE A 64 23.27 14.79 0.77
N ALA A 65 24.60 14.88 0.76
CA ALA A 65 25.36 15.56 -0.27
C ALA A 65 25.24 14.82 -1.61
N GLU A 66 25.31 13.49 -1.61
CA GLU A 66 25.09 12.68 -2.80
C GLU A 66 23.65 12.75 -3.28
N ALA A 67 22.67 12.74 -2.36
CA ALA A 67 21.26 12.92 -2.71
C ALA A 67 21.02 14.29 -3.38
N ALA A 68 21.57 15.38 -2.82
CA ALA A 68 21.48 16.72 -3.42
C ALA A 68 22.23 16.83 -4.75
N ALA A 69 23.28 16.04 -4.95
CA ALA A 69 24.08 16.00 -6.18
C ALA A 69 23.54 15.02 -7.24
N ALA A 70 22.43 14.32 -6.99
CA ALA A 70 21.90 13.27 -7.87
C ALA A 70 21.44 13.77 -9.25
N GLY A 71 21.27 15.08 -9.43
CA GLY A 71 21.00 15.72 -10.73
C GLY A 71 19.52 15.90 -11.06
N ASP A 72 18.62 15.20 -10.38
CA ASP A 72 17.16 15.34 -10.50
C ASP A 72 16.44 14.99 -9.17
N GLU A 73 15.20 15.48 -9.00
CA GLU A 73 14.46 15.28 -7.74
C GLU A 73 14.09 13.82 -7.50
N ASN A 74 13.80 13.06 -8.56
CA ASN A 74 13.40 11.66 -8.42
C ASN A 74 14.57 10.82 -7.89
N SER A 75 15.75 10.92 -8.49
CA SER A 75 16.94 10.19 -8.04
C SER A 75 17.30 10.51 -6.58
N ALA A 76 17.19 11.79 -6.18
CA ALA A 76 17.39 12.21 -4.80
C ALA A 76 16.36 11.56 -3.86
N MET A 77 15.08 11.63 -4.20
CA MET A 77 14.00 11.07 -3.39
C MET A 77 14.05 9.54 -3.32
N GLN A 78 14.55 8.85 -4.34
CA GLN A 78 14.76 7.39 -4.30
C GLN A 78 15.84 6.99 -3.28
N ILE A 79 16.89 7.81 -3.09
CA ILE A 79 17.87 7.59 -2.02
C ILE A 79 17.18 7.73 -0.66
N MET A 80 16.44 8.82 -0.48
CA MET A 80 15.72 9.07 0.78
C MET A 80 14.67 8.00 1.07
N ALA A 81 13.97 7.50 0.05
CA ALA A 81 12.95 6.47 0.20
C ALA A 81 13.52 5.13 0.66
N ARG A 82 14.68 4.72 0.13
CA ARG A 82 15.37 3.51 0.61
C ARG A 82 15.79 3.65 2.08
N GLY A 83 16.34 4.81 2.45
CA GLY A 83 16.76 5.09 3.81
C GLY A 83 15.60 5.13 4.80
N ALA A 84 14.53 5.86 4.45
CA ALA A 84 13.33 5.99 5.27
C ALA A 84 12.62 4.65 5.43
N SER A 85 12.60 3.82 4.38
CA SER A 85 12.06 2.45 4.45
C SER A 85 12.89 1.57 5.39
N ALA A 86 14.22 1.59 5.27
CA ALA A 86 15.10 0.83 6.16
C ALA A 86 14.89 1.22 7.64
N LEU A 87 14.83 2.52 7.92
CA LEU A 87 14.59 3.03 9.27
C LEU A 87 13.18 2.72 9.77
N SER A 88 12.14 2.83 8.93
CA SER A 88 10.76 2.48 9.31
C SER A 88 10.67 1.01 9.73
N SER A 89 11.27 0.10 8.94
CA SER A 89 11.33 -1.32 9.27
C SER A 89 12.10 -1.59 10.56
N GLN A 90 13.25 -0.93 10.75
CA GLN A 90 14.10 -1.11 11.93
C GLN A 90 13.41 -0.61 13.20
N LEU A 91 12.83 0.58 13.17
CA LEU A 91 12.10 1.15 14.30
C LEU A 91 10.95 0.26 14.75
N HIS A 92 10.21 -0.32 13.80
CA HIS A 92 9.14 -1.26 14.13
C HIS A 92 9.69 -2.56 14.71
N ALA A 93 10.73 -3.13 14.11
CA ALA A 93 11.38 -4.34 14.61
C ALA A 93 11.93 -4.17 16.04
N ASP A 94 12.40 -2.97 16.38
CA ASP A 94 12.89 -2.60 17.71
C ASP A 94 11.77 -2.24 18.70
N GLY A 95 10.50 -2.30 18.28
CA GLY A 95 9.35 -1.92 19.11
C GLY A 95 9.31 -0.43 19.47
N ARG A 96 9.96 0.42 18.67
CA ARG A 96 10.02 1.88 18.89
C ARG A 96 8.85 2.64 18.28
N ILE A 97 8.11 2.02 17.37
CA ILE A 97 6.92 2.59 16.73
C ILE A 97 5.83 1.53 16.65
N ASP A 98 4.58 1.97 16.79
CA ASP A 98 3.38 1.14 16.69
C ASP A 98 2.63 1.38 15.36
N ALA A 99 2.86 2.54 14.74
CA ALA A 99 2.22 2.95 13.49
C ALA A 99 3.05 4.00 12.75
N MET A 100 2.70 4.24 11.47
CA MET A 100 3.25 5.35 10.69
C MET A 100 2.16 6.27 10.14
N VAL A 101 2.50 7.56 10.07
CA VAL A 101 1.81 8.56 9.26
C VAL A 101 2.81 9.32 8.39
N ALA A 102 2.51 9.47 7.10
CA ALA A 102 3.33 10.24 6.18
C ALA A 102 2.51 11.37 5.54
N LEU A 103 3.14 12.52 5.31
CA LEU A 103 2.52 13.67 4.64
C LEU A 103 3.30 14.03 3.37
N GLY A 104 2.62 14.15 2.23
CA GLY A 104 3.31 14.53 1.00
C GLY A 104 2.44 14.90 -0.19
N GLY A 105 3.05 15.63 -1.13
CA GLY A 105 2.57 15.70 -2.51
C GLY A 105 2.89 14.41 -3.27
N THR A 106 3.05 14.48 -4.59
CA THR A 106 3.39 13.29 -5.41
C THR A 106 4.71 12.64 -4.97
N MET A 107 5.79 13.41 -4.81
CA MET A 107 7.10 12.89 -4.40
C MET A 107 7.10 12.32 -2.97
N GLY A 108 6.47 13.02 -2.02
CA GLY A 108 6.37 12.52 -0.65
C GLY A 108 5.48 11.27 -0.55
N THR A 109 4.44 11.18 -1.39
CA THR A 109 3.60 9.97 -1.48
C THR A 109 4.38 8.80 -2.06
N ASP A 110 5.20 9.02 -3.09
CA ASP A 110 6.08 8.01 -3.67
C ASP A 110 6.94 7.32 -2.59
N LEU A 111 7.66 8.12 -1.81
CA LEU A 111 8.48 7.66 -0.69
C LEU A 111 7.64 6.96 0.40
N ALA A 112 6.48 7.53 0.73
CA ALA A 112 5.62 7.01 1.79
C ALA A 112 5.05 5.62 1.45
N LEU A 113 4.77 5.34 0.17
CA LEU A 113 4.34 4.01 -0.29
C LEU A 113 5.41 2.95 -0.03
N ASP A 114 6.69 3.29 -0.17
CA ASP A 114 7.80 2.37 0.11
C ASP A 114 7.93 2.11 1.62
N CYS A 115 7.84 3.17 2.43
CA CYS A 115 7.84 3.06 3.89
C CYS A 115 6.64 2.23 4.40
N ALA A 116 5.47 2.38 3.79
CA ALA A 116 4.28 1.62 4.12
C ALA A 116 4.44 0.12 3.79
N ARG A 117 5.09 -0.22 2.67
CA ARG A 117 5.24 -1.62 2.23
C ARG A 117 6.22 -2.44 3.06
N VAL A 118 7.19 -1.81 3.71
CA VAL A 118 8.15 -2.51 4.58
C VAL A 118 7.57 -2.84 5.96
N LEU A 119 6.47 -2.20 6.36
CA LEU A 119 5.79 -2.50 7.61
C LEU A 119 4.83 -3.69 7.45
N PRO A 120 4.84 -4.67 8.38
CA PRO A 120 3.95 -5.83 8.33
C PRO A 120 2.46 -5.49 8.24
N THR A 121 1.66 -6.40 7.68
CA THR A 121 0.19 -6.30 7.74
C THR A 121 -0.28 -6.34 9.20
N GLY A 122 -1.21 -5.46 9.54
CA GLY A 122 -1.68 -5.23 10.91
C GLY A 122 -1.08 -3.98 11.55
N VAL A 123 0.08 -3.51 11.07
CA VAL A 123 0.69 -2.26 11.54
C VAL A 123 -0.02 -1.08 10.86
N PRO A 124 -0.66 -0.17 11.60
CA PRO A 124 -1.37 0.95 10.99
C PRO A 124 -0.43 1.88 10.21
N LYS A 125 -0.82 2.17 8.97
CA LYS A 125 -0.03 2.94 8.01
C LYS A 125 -0.93 3.91 7.25
N VAL A 126 -0.83 5.19 7.60
CA VAL A 126 -1.67 6.28 7.07
C VAL A 126 -0.83 7.20 6.18
N ILE A 127 -1.29 7.46 4.95
CA ILE A 127 -0.65 8.44 4.06
C ILE A 127 -1.62 9.60 3.79
N VAL A 128 -1.22 10.80 4.20
CA VAL A 128 -1.89 12.06 3.85
C VAL A 128 -1.30 12.54 2.54
N SER A 129 -2.07 12.43 1.45
CA SER A 129 -1.57 12.61 0.09
C SER A 129 -2.48 13.50 -0.75
N THR A 130 -1.88 14.37 -1.57
CA THR A 130 -2.63 15.13 -2.58
C THR A 130 -3.08 14.27 -3.76
N VAL A 131 -2.60 13.03 -3.86
CA VAL A 131 -2.93 12.06 -4.90
C VAL A 131 -3.40 10.73 -4.29
N ALA A 132 -4.03 10.78 -3.11
CA ALA A 132 -4.55 9.60 -2.42
C ALA A 132 -5.44 8.74 -3.33
N PHE A 133 -5.08 7.45 -3.48
CA PHE A 133 -5.74 6.48 -4.38
C PHE A 133 -5.93 6.97 -5.83
N SER A 134 -5.08 7.89 -6.29
CA SER A 134 -5.10 8.40 -7.65
C SER A 134 -4.71 7.31 -8.66
N PRO A 135 -5.21 7.35 -9.91
CA PRO A 135 -4.71 6.52 -11.01
C PRO A 135 -3.20 6.66 -11.29
N LEU A 136 -2.55 7.69 -10.74
CA LEU A 136 -1.10 7.85 -10.80
C LEU A 136 -0.33 6.84 -9.93
N ILE A 137 -0.98 6.27 -8.91
CA ILE A 137 -0.36 5.31 -8.00
C ILE A 137 -0.52 3.92 -8.61
N PRO A 138 0.58 3.28 -9.05
CA PRO A 138 0.53 1.89 -9.47
C PRO A 138 0.03 1.05 -8.30
N ALA A 139 -0.95 0.23 -8.58
CA ALA A 139 -1.70 -0.45 -7.55
C ALA A 139 -0.82 -1.44 -6.75
N ASP A 140 0.29 -1.92 -7.33
CA ASP A 140 1.27 -2.83 -6.73
C ASP A 140 2.18 -2.15 -5.70
N ARG A 141 2.14 -0.82 -5.63
CA ARG A 141 2.83 -0.02 -4.61
C ARG A 141 2.03 0.11 -3.31
N LEU A 142 0.76 -0.25 -3.30
CA LEU A 142 -0.08 -0.15 -2.13
C LEU A 142 0.14 -1.36 -1.20
N ALA A 143 0.41 -1.09 0.08
CA ALA A 143 0.37 -2.13 1.11
C ALA A 143 -1.08 -2.61 1.31
N ALA A 144 -1.26 -3.87 1.73
CA ALA A 144 -2.57 -4.52 1.77
C ALA A 144 -3.60 -3.82 2.69
N ASP A 145 -3.13 -3.21 3.77
CA ASP A 145 -3.90 -2.58 4.84
C ASP A 145 -3.66 -1.06 4.92
N ILE A 146 -3.20 -0.46 3.82
CA ILE A 146 -2.91 0.97 3.74
C ILE A 146 -4.17 1.83 3.88
N GLN A 147 -4.04 2.92 4.64
CA GLN A 147 -5.04 3.97 4.72
C GLN A 147 -4.48 5.23 4.07
N MET A 148 -5.30 5.93 3.28
CA MET A 148 -4.91 7.23 2.73
C MET A 148 -5.98 8.29 3.00
N VAL A 149 -5.52 9.50 3.34
CA VAL A 149 -6.36 10.68 3.49
C VAL A 149 -6.08 11.60 2.31
N LEU A 150 -7.13 11.95 1.55
CA LEU A 150 -7.00 12.89 0.44
C LEU A 150 -6.82 14.31 0.96
N TRP A 151 -5.65 14.87 0.73
CA TRP A 151 -5.31 16.25 1.04
C TRP A 151 -5.50 17.14 -0.19
N ALA A 152 -6.76 17.33 -0.59
CA ALA A 152 -7.12 17.99 -1.86
C ALA A 152 -6.84 19.50 -1.89
N GLY A 153 -6.59 20.14 -0.75
CA GLY A 153 -6.38 21.59 -0.67
C GLY A 153 -5.52 21.99 0.53
N GLY A 154 -4.86 23.14 0.43
CA GLY A 154 -3.93 23.63 1.46
C GLY A 154 -2.52 23.07 1.36
N LEU A 155 -2.03 22.85 0.13
CA LEU A 155 -0.70 22.32 -0.17
C LEU A 155 0.45 23.14 0.45
N TYR A 156 0.21 24.40 0.80
CA TYR A 156 1.19 25.30 1.37
C TYR A 156 0.57 26.11 2.51
N GLY A 157 1.06 25.87 3.72
CA GLY A 157 0.67 26.58 4.93
C GLY A 157 -0.59 26.01 5.61
N LEU A 158 -0.65 26.23 6.91
CA LEU A 158 -1.74 25.76 7.79
C LEU A 158 -3.02 26.59 7.64
N ASN A 159 -3.82 26.30 6.60
CA ASN A 159 -5.20 26.78 6.51
C ASN A 159 -6.20 25.80 7.19
N SER A 160 -7.47 26.21 7.29
CA SER A 160 -8.52 25.40 7.94
C SER A 160 -8.77 24.05 7.27
N LEU A 161 -8.61 23.96 5.94
CA LEU A 161 -8.76 22.70 5.19
C LEU A 161 -7.59 21.76 5.50
N CYS A 162 -6.36 22.27 5.52
CA CYS A 162 -5.17 21.52 5.91
C CYS A 162 -5.30 20.98 7.34
N ARG A 163 -5.66 21.85 8.30
CA ARG A 163 -5.88 21.44 9.70
C ARG A 163 -6.92 20.33 9.83
N SER A 164 -8.03 20.43 9.09
CA SER A 164 -9.08 19.41 9.09
C SER A 164 -8.58 18.06 8.56
N ALA A 165 -7.80 18.04 7.49
CA ALA A 165 -7.24 16.80 6.95
C ALA A 165 -6.20 16.18 7.89
N LEU A 166 -5.30 17.00 8.46
CA LEU A 166 -4.24 16.54 9.36
C LEU A 166 -4.78 16.04 10.70
N SER A 167 -5.81 16.68 11.27
CA SER A 167 -6.42 16.21 12.52
C SER A 167 -7.16 14.88 12.33
N GLN A 168 -7.83 14.68 11.19
CA GLN A 168 -8.44 13.39 10.83
C GLN A 168 -7.38 12.29 10.63
N ALA A 169 -6.24 12.62 10.02
CA ALA A 169 -5.13 11.68 9.85
C ALA A 169 -4.51 11.30 11.21
N ALA A 170 -4.29 12.27 12.09
CA ALA A 170 -3.81 12.04 13.46
C ALA A 170 -4.76 11.13 14.25
N GLY A 171 -6.06 11.42 14.23
CA GLY A 171 -7.07 10.58 14.88
C GLY A 171 -7.14 9.17 14.32
N SER A 172 -7.07 9.04 12.99
CA SER A 172 -7.07 7.73 12.30
C SER A 172 -5.87 6.88 12.72
N VAL A 173 -4.66 7.44 12.69
CA VAL A 173 -3.44 6.67 12.99
C VAL A 173 -3.33 6.32 14.47
N VAL A 174 -3.66 7.25 15.39
CA VAL A 174 -3.62 7.00 16.84
C VAL A 174 -4.72 6.01 17.25
N GLY A 175 -5.94 6.18 16.73
CA GLY A 175 -7.03 5.25 16.98
C GLY A 175 -6.71 3.84 16.48
N ALA A 176 -6.16 3.73 15.26
CA ALA A 176 -5.73 2.45 14.72
C ALA A 176 -4.57 1.84 15.52
N ALA A 177 -3.57 2.62 15.95
CA ALA A 177 -2.46 2.12 16.77
C ALA A 177 -2.93 1.48 18.09
N ARG A 178 -4.01 2.02 18.68
CA ARG A 178 -4.59 1.50 19.94
C ARG A 178 -5.57 0.34 19.73
N ALA A 179 -6.26 0.30 18.59
CA ALA A 179 -7.38 -0.61 18.37
C ALA A 179 -7.05 -1.77 17.42
N ALA A 180 -6.00 -1.67 16.61
CA ALA A 180 -5.64 -2.70 15.66
C ALA A 180 -5.31 -4.01 16.39
N VAL A 181 -5.89 -5.10 15.87
CA VAL A 181 -5.55 -6.45 16.30
C VAL A 181 -4.67 -7.04 15.20
N PRO A 182 -3.38 -7.30 15.47
CA PRO A 182 -2.52 -7.93 14.48
C PRO A 182 -3.02 -9.36 14.18
N PRO A 183 -2.73 -9.90 12.98
CA PRO A 183 -3.02 -11.29 12.67
C PRO A 183 -2.45 -12.22 13.75
N ALA A 184 -3.26 -13.13 14.29
CA ALA A 184 -2.93 -13.92 15.47
C ALA A 184 -1.74 -14.88 15.26
N GLY A 185 -1.50 -15.30 14.01
CA GLY A 185 -0.38 -16.19 13.65
C GLY A 185 -0.44 -17.60 14.28
N ASP A 186 -1.58 -17.98 14.86
CA ASP A 186 -1.78 -19.25 15.56
C ASP A 186 -2.05 -20.43 14.61
N ARG A 187 -2.42 -20.14 13.35
CA ARG A 187 -2.69 -21.14 12.31
C ARG A 187 -1.94 -20.83 11.02
N PRO A 188 -1.49 -21.86 10.29
CA PRO A 188 -0.97 -21.67 8.93
C PRO A 188 -2.06 -21.10 8.02
N VAL A 189 -1.75 -20.01 7.33
CA VAL A 189 -2.69 -19.32 6.44
C VAL A 189 -2.58 -19.88 5.01
N ILE A 190 -3.71 -20.24 4.42
CA ILE A 190 -3.85 -20.51 2.99
C ILE A 190 -4.40 -19.26 2.31
N GLY A 191 -3.60 -18.69 1.40
CA GLY A 191 -4.09 -17.64 0.52
C GLY A 191 -4.93 -18.25 -0.60
N MET A 192 -6.10 -17.68 -0.89
CA MET A 192 -6.94 -18.10 -2.02
C MET A 192 -7.42 -16.88 -2.83
N THR A 193 -7.25 -16.89 -4.15
CA THR A 193 -7.83 -15.83 -5.00
C THR A 193 -9.24 -16.24 -5.46
N SER A 194 -10.15 -15.27 -5.63
CA SER A 194 -11.49 -15.50 -6.18
C SER A 194 -12.15 -14.23 -6.73
N LEU A 195 -13.19 -14.43 -7.55
CA LEU A 195 -14.20 -13.42 -7.88
C LEU A 195 -15.48 -13.66 -7.07
N GLY A 196 -16.55 -12.94 -7.42
CA GLY A 196 -17.87 -13.08 -6.82
C GLY A 196 -18.40 -14.51 -6.89
N SER A 197 -19.12 -14.92 -5.85
CA SER A 197 -19.53 -16.33 -5.69
C SER A 197 -20.56 -16.85 -6.70
N SER A 198 -21.12 -15.95 -7.51
CA SER A 198 -21.93 -16.27 -8.68
C SER A 198 -21.10 -16.76 -9.87
N CYS A 199 -19.83 -16.34 -9.95
CA CYS A 199 -18.89 -16.71 -11.01
C CYS A 199 -17.99 -17.88 -10.58
N LEU A 200 -17.39 -17.78 -9.39
CA LEU A 200 -16.50 -18.81 -8.84
C LEU A 200 -17.03 -19.26 -7.48
N SER A 201 -17.32 -20.54 -7.28
CA SER A 201 -18.01 -21.02 -6.06
C SER A 201 -17.18 -21.98 -5.19
N TYR A 202 -15.97 -22.35 -5.63
CA TYR A 202 -15.11 -23.32 -4.95
C TYR A 202 -14.79 -22.92 -3.50
N MET A 203 -14.67 -21.62 -3.22
CA MET A 203 -14.28 -21.13 -1.90
C MET A 203 -15.30 -21.55 -0.82
N LYS A 204 -16.59 -21.64 -1.17
CA LYS A 204 -17.66 -22.08 -0.26
C LYS A 204 -17.47 -23.52 0.20
N ARG A 205 -16.85 -24.36 -0.63
CA ARG A 205 -16.57 -25.76 -0.30
C ARG A 205 -15.19 -25.93 0.34
N LEU A 206 -14.19 -25.20 -0.14
CA LEU A 206 -12.81 -25.36 0.28
C LEU A 206 -12.53 -24.73 1.64
N LYS A 207 -13.05 -23.52 1.92
CA LYS A 207 -12.75 -22.81 3.17
C LYS A 207 -13.11 -23.64 4.41
N PRO A 208 -14.36 -24.15 4.58
CA PRO A 208 -14.69 -24.95 5.75
C PRO A 208 -13.83 -26.21 5.89
N ALA A 209 -13.60 -26.91 4.77
CA ALA A 209 -12.82 -28.15 4.78
C ALA A 209 -11.32 -27.93 5.08
N LEU A 210 -10.79 -26.73 4.81
CA LEU A 210 -9.42 -26.35 5.17
C LEU A 210 -9.35 -25.88 6.63
N GLU A 211 -10.36 -25.15 7.10
CA GLU A 211 -10.46 -24.72 8.50
C GLU A 211 -10.62 -25.90 9.47
N ASP A 212 -11.42 -26.91 9.09
CA ASP A 212 -11.54 -28.17 9.84
C ASP A 212 -10.19 -28.94 9.95
N ARG A 213 -9.24 -28.65 9.04
CA ARG A 213 -7.89 -29.20 9.05
C ARG A 213 -6.87 -28.33 9.80
N GLY A 214 -7.32 -27.24 10.44
CA GLY A 214 -6.48 -26.35 11.25
C GLY A 214 -5.80 -25.22 10.46
N PHE A 215 -6.17 -25.00 9.20
CA PHE A 215 -5.69 -23.84 8.45
C PHE A 215 -6.59 -22.63 8.68
N GLU A 216 -6.02 -21.43 8.56
CA GLU A 216 -6.80 -20.23 8.29
C GLU A 216 -6.88 -20.04 6.77
N VAL A 217 -8.00 -19.55 6.24
CA VAL A 217 -8.14 -19.28 4.80
C VAL A 217 -8.49 -17.83 4.55
N ALA A 218 -7.54 -17.11 3.94
CA ALA A 218 -7.69 -15.73 3.51
C ALA A 218 -8.05 -15.68 2.02
N ILE A 219 -9.25 -15.19 1.70
CA ILE A 219 -9.77 -15.11 0.32
C ILE A 219 -9.61 -13.68 -0.19
N PHE A 220 -8.94 -13.53 -1.33
CA PHE A 220 -8.63 -12.25 -1.95
C PHE A 220 -9.44 -12.05 -3.22
N HIS A 221 -10.04 -10.87 -3.36
CA HIS A 221 -10.84 -10.55 -4.54
C HIS A 221 -9.94 -10.17 -5.73
N ALA A 222 -9.98 -10.95 -6.81
CA ALA A 222 -9.12 -10.80 -7.97
C ALA A 222 -9.54 -9.65 -8.92
N THR A 223 -9.58 -8.42 -8.39
CA THR A 223 -9.94 -7.18 -9.12
C THR A 223 -8.80 -6.16 -9.12
N GLY A 224 -7.57 -6.64 -9.23
CA GLY A 224 -6.34 -5.85 -9.18
C GLY A 224 -5.80 -5.77 -7.75
N MET A 225 -6.44 -4.93 -6.92
CA MET A 225 -6.05 -4.68 -5.51
C MET A 225 -5.90 -5.95 -4.66
N GLY A 226 -6.85 -6.88 -4.75
CA GLY A 226 -6.78 -8.11 -3.96
C GLY A 226 -5.66 -9.04 -4.41
N GLY A 227 -5.41 -9.19 -5.71
CA GLY A 227 -4.26 -9.94 -6.22
C GLY A 227 -2.92 -9.34 -5.80
N MET A 228 -2.79 -8.02 -5.71
CA MET A 228 -1.53 -7.40 -5.25
C MET A 228 -1.31 -7.58 -3.75
N ALA A 229 -2.36 -7.43 -2.95
CA ALA A 229 -2.30 -7.75 -1.53
C ALA A 229 -1.86 -9.21 -1.33
N PHE A 230 -2.42 -10.13 -2.13
CA PHE A 230 -2.05 -11.54 -2.14
C PHE A 230 -0.57 -11.75 -2.50
N GLU A 231 -0.08 -11.15 -3.58
CA GLU A 231 1.33 -11.25 -3.98
C GLU A 231 2.28 -10.64 -2.93
N ASN A 232 1.93 -9.52 -2.33
CA ASN A 232 2.72 -8.85 -1.30
C ASN A 232 2.85 -9.71 -0.03
N ILE A 233 1.74 -10.32 0.43
CA ILE A 233 1.76 -11.24 1.58
C ILE A 233 2.56 -12.51 1.23
N ALA A 234 2.40 -13.05 0.01
CA ALA A 234 3.15 -14.23 -0.43
C ALA A 234 4.67 -13.96 -0.47
N ARG A 235 5.09 -12.79 -0.97
CA ARG A 235 6.51 -12.38 -1.00
C ARG A 235 7.13 -12.36 0.39
N GLY A 236 6.35 -11.94 1.40
CA GLY A 236 6.76 -11.92 2.80
C GLY A 236 6.71 -13.27 3.51
N GLY A 237 6.39 -14.37 2.81
CA GLY A 237 6.25 -15.69 3.43
C GLY A 237 4.98 -15.87 4.26
N GLY A 238 3.97 -15.01 4.07
CA GLY A 238 2.77 -14.98 4.92
C GLY A 238 1.77 -16.11 4.70
N PHE A 239 2.04 -17.05 3.79
CA PHE A 239 1.17 -18.19 3.51
C PHE A 239 1.92 -19.52 3.62
N ALA A 240 1.23 -20.53 4.16
CA ALA A 240 1.71 -21.91 4.16
C ALA A 240 1.53 -22.59 2.79
N ALA A 241 0.50 -22.18 2.04
CA ALA A 241 0.25 -22.57 0.66
C ALA A 241 -0.66 -21.54 0.00
N VAL A 242 -0.65 -21.49 -1.33
CA VAL A 242 -1.56 -20.64 -2.10
C VAL A 242 -2.42 -21.46 -3.07
N MET A 243 -3.70 -21.08 -3.14
CA MET A 243 -4.71 -21.62 -4.05
C MET A 243 -5.16 -20.52 -5.01
N ASP A 244 -4.46 -20.42 -6.12
CA ASP A 244 -4.59 -19.31 -7.04
C ASP A 244 -5.48 -19.65 -8.23
N PHE A 245 -6.78 -19.50 -8.02
CA PHE A 245 -7.81 -20.01 -8.91
C PHE A 245 -8.53 -18.93 -9.72
N ALA A 246 -8.26 -17.65 -9.46
CA ALA A 246 -8.80 -16.53 -10.22
C ALA A 246 -7.68 -15.69 -10.84
N LEU A 247 -7.54 -15.79 -12.17
CA LEU A 247 -6.43 -15.24 -12.96
C LEU A 247 -6.87 -14.13 -13.93
N SER A 248 -8.05 -13.53 -13.74
CA SER A 248 -8.50 -12.38 -14.52
C SER A 248 -7.49 -11.23 -14.52
N GLU A 249 -6.79 -11.02 -13.41
CA GLU A 249 -5.79 -9.95 -13.26
C GLU A 249 -4.58 -10.10 -14.20
N ILE A 250 -4.24 -11.33 -14.59
CA ILE A 250 -3.16 -11.60 -15.58
C ILE A 250 -3.65 -11.27 -16.98
N GLY A 251 -4.87 -11.73 -17.30
CA GLY A 251 -5.53 -11.36 -18.54
C GLY A 251 -5.65 -9.84 -18.69
N ASN A 252 -6.09 -9.16 -17.63
CA ASN A 252 -6.21 -7.71 -17.56
C ASN A 252 -4.86 -7.01 -17.77
N LEU A 253 -3.77 -7.51 -17.18
CA LEU A 253 -2.42 -6.98 -17.43
C LEU A 253 -2.06 -7.06 -18.91
N TYR A 254 -2.29 -8.21 -19.55
CA TYR A 254 -2.05 -8.41 -20.98
C TYR A 254 -2.93 -7.50 -21.87
N ALA A 255 -4.17 -7.26 -21.46
CA ALA A 255 -5.10 -6.38 -22.15
C ALA A 255 -4.81 -4.88 -21.96
N GLY A 256 -3.86 -4.51 -21.09
CA GLY A 256 -3.58 -3.11 -20.73
C GLY A 256 -4.67 -2.49 -19.86
N SER A 257 -5.45 -3.30 -19.14
CA SER A 257 -6.46 -2.82 -18.21
C SER A 257 -5.85 -2.37 -16.89
N VAL A 258 -6.40 -1.32 -16.29
CA VAL A 258 -6.07 -0.86 -14.93
C VAL A 258 -6.48 -1.85 -13.82
N VAL A 259 -7.34 -2.83 -14.12
CA VAL A 259 -7.82 -3.84 -13.17
C VAL A 259 -6.85 -5.03 -13.15
N ASN A 260 -5.57 -4.76 -12.89
CA ASN A 260 -4.52 -5.77 -12.90
C ASN A 260 -3.74 -5.75 -11.58
N SER A 261 -2.88 -6.76 -11.40
CA SER A 261 -2.10 -6.95 -10.17
C SER A 261 -0.58 -6.82 -10.35
N GLY A 262 -0.16 -6.13 -11.40
CA GLY A 262 1.24 -5.93 -11.75
C GLY A 262 1.95 -7.19 -12.26
N GLU A 263 3.20 -7.00 -12.67
CA GLU A 263 4.02 -8.03 -13.33
C GLU A 263 4.43 -9.18 -12.41
N GLN A 264 4.28 -9.00 -11.10
CA GLN A 264 4.61 -10.00 -10.08
C GLN A 264 3.50 -11.04 -9.87
N ARG A 265 2.36 -10.90 -10.54
CA ARG A 265 1.25 -11.86 -10.44
C ARG A 265 1.70 -13.28 -10.80
N LEU A 266 1.40 -14.25 -9.93
CA LEU A 266 1.87 -15.65 -9.88
C LEU A 266 3.35 -15.87 -9.52
N ARG A 267 4.16 -14.82 -9.35
CA ARG A 267 5.61 -14.98 -9.15
C ARG A 267 6.02 -15.03 -7.69
N SER A 268 5.30 -14.35 -6.79
CA SER A 268 5.79 -14.14 -5.42
C SER A 268 5.78 -15.43 -4.59
N ALA A 269 4.74 -16.26 -4.74
CA ALA A 269 4.67 -17.55 -4.03
C ALA A 269 5.80 -18.50 -4.42
N GLY A 270 6.05 -18.67 -5.73
CA GLY A 270 7.16 -19.48 -6.22
C GLY A 270 8.52 -18.94 -5.81
N GLY A 271 8.71 -17.61 -5.85
CA GLY A 271 9.93 -16.94 -5.39
C GLY A 271 10.20 -17.13 -3.89
N ALA A 272 9.15 -17.25 -3.08
CA ALA A 272 9.22 -17.52 -1.65
C ALA A 272 9.25 -19.02 -1.30
N GLY A 273 9.19 -19.93 -2.29
CA GLY A 273 9.14 -21.37 -2.07
C GLY A 273 7.82 -21.88 -1.49
N ILE A 274 6.74 -21.09 -1.58
CA ILE A 274 5.41 -21.45 -1.06
C ILE A 274 4.73 -22.42 -2.05
N PRO A 275 4.19 -23.57 -1.59
CA PRO A 275 3.42 -24.47 -2.42
C PRO A 275 2.25 -23.76 -3.10
N GLN A 276 2.16 -23.89 -4.43
CA GLN A 276 1.20 -23.16 -5.25
C GLN A 276 0.34 -24.12 -6.09
N ILE A 277 -0.98 -23.99 -5.97
CA ILE A 277 -1.97 -24.69 -6.82
C ILE A 277 -2.66 -23.62 -7.67
N VAL A 278 -2.62 -23.77 -9.00
CA VAL A 278 -3.12 -22.76 -9.94
C VAL A 278 -4.26 -23.32 -10.79
N ALA A 279 -5.28 -22.52 -11.06
CA ALA A 279 -6.35 -22.84 -12.00
C ALA A 279 -6.70 -21.62 -12.88
N PRO A 280 -7.12 -21.79 -14.14
CA PRO A 280 -7.28 -20.69 -15.10
C PRO A 280 -8.60 -19.93 -14.94
N GLY A 281 -9.15 -19.81 -13.73
CA GLY A 281 -10.47 -19.23 -13.52
C GLY A 281 -10.52 -17.77 -13.99
N CYS A 282 -11.46 -17.47 -14.88
CA CYS A 282 -11.70 -16.13 -15.43
C CYS A 282 -10.49 -15.49 -16.11
N ILE A 283 -9.48 -16.28 -16.54
CA ILE A 283 -8.31 -15.74 -17.23
C ILE A 283 -8.67 -15.05 -18.56
N ASP A 284 -9.81 -15.41 -19.14
CA ASP A 284 -10.33 -14.84 -20.39
C ASP A 284 -11.22 -13.60 -20.17
N LEU A 285 -11.50 -13.22 -18.92
CA LEU A 285 -12.27 -12.03 -18.56
C LEU A 285 -11.37 -10.79 -18.65
N ILE A 286 -11.86 -9.75 -19.31
CA ILE A 286 -11.19 -8.45 -19.35
C ILE A 286 -12.04 -7.44 -18.60
N ASP A 287 -11.58 -6.97 -17.44
CA ASP A 287 -12.24 -5.92 -16.69
C ASP A 287 -11.74 -4.54 -17.11
N PHE A 288 -12.57 -3.52 -16.98
CA PHE A 288 -12.30 -2.13 -17.30
C PHE A 288 -12.91 -1.24 -16.21
N ALA A 289 -12.25 -0.12 -15.92
CA ALA A 289 -12.84 0.89 -15.06
C ALA A 289 -14.14 1.40 -15.68
N GLY A 290 -15.20 1.54 -14.87
CA GLY A 290 -16.51 1.94 -15.36
C GLY A 290 -16.52 3.33 -15.99
N TRP A 291 -15.65 4.22 -15.50
CA TRP A 291 -15.51 5.60 -15.96
C TRP A 291 -14.70 5.78 -17.24
N GLN A 292 -13.89 4.80 -17.64
CA GLN A 292 -13.01 4.94 -18.80
C GLN A 292 -13.74 4.56 -20.10
N ASP A 293 -13.41 5.18 -21.22
CA ASP A 293 -13.93 4.74 -22.52
C ASP A 293 -13.39 3.35 -22.90
N ILE A 294 -14.14 2.64 -23.73
CA ILE A 294 -13.73 1.32 -24.21
C ILE A 294 -12.65 1.51 -25.28
N PRO A 295 -11.46 0.91 -25.16
CA PRO A 295 -10.44 0.98 -26.20
C PRO A 295 -10.92 0.40 -27.53
N GLU A 296 -10.56 1.04 -28.65
CA GLU A 296 -11.04 0.66 -30.00
C GLU A 296 -10.85 -0.82 -30.34
N ARG A 297 -9.71 -1.40 -29.91
CA ARG A 297 -9.37 -2.82 -30.10
C ARG A 297 -10.43 -3.78 -29.56
N PHE A 298 -11.22 -3.36 -28.57
CA PHE A 298 -12.22 -4.19 -27.92
C PHE A 298 -13.65 -3.87 -28.36
N LEU A 299 -13.88 -2.98 -29.34
CA LEU A 299 -15.25 -2.64 -29.80
C LEU A 299 -15.94 -3.76 -30.59
N ASP A 300 -15.21 -4.80 -30.99
CA ASP A 300 -15.68 -5.92 -31.81
C ASP A 300 -16.50 -6.98 -31.03
N ARG A 301 -16.77 -6.76 -29.74
CA ARG A 301 -17.33 -7.76 -28.82
C ARG A 301 -18.23 -7.13 -27.75
N PRO A 302 -19.10 -7.92 -27.09
CA PRO A 302 -20.02 -7.37 -26.10
C PRO A 302 -19.30 -6.92 -24.83
N PHE A 303 -19.94 -5.97 -24.14
CA PHE A 303 -19.54 -5.51 -22.81
C PHE A 303 -20.70 -5.66 -21.84
N HIS A 304 -20.37 -5.95 -20.60
CA HIS A 304 -21.30 -5.99 -19.50
C HIS A 304 -20.89 -4.97 -18.43
N ALA A 305 -21.76 -3.98 -18.18
CA ALA A 305 -21.59 -3.09 -17.04
C ALA A 305 -22.04 -3.83 -15.77
N HIS A 306 -21.08 -4.26 -14.95
CA HIS A 306 -21.38 -4.93 -13.70
C HIS A 306 -21.88 -3.94 -12.64
N ASN A 307 -21.23 -2.78 -12.55
CA ASN A 307 -21.68 -1.63 -11.78
C ASN A 307 -21.01 -0.33 -12.31
N ARG A 308 -21.17 0.80 -11.61
CA ARG A 308 -20.60 2.09 -12.03
C ARG A 308 -19.06 2.15 -11.97
N LEU A 309 -18.42 1.24 -11.23
CA LEU A 309 -16.98 1.18 -11.05
C LEU A 309 -16.30 0.21 -12.00
N ILE A 310 -16.99 -0.82 -12.47
CA ILE A 310 -16.39 -1.89 -13.29
C ILE A 310 -17.34 -2.39 -14.37
N LYS A 311 -16.79 -2.57 -15.56
CA LYS A 311 -17.43 -3.22 -16.71
C LYS A 311 -16.46 -4.22 -17.30
N CYS A 312 -16.97 -5.29 -17.91
CA CYS A 312 -16.13 -6.36 -18.41
C CYS A 312 -16.48 -6.74 -19.85
N SER A 313 -15.50 -7.37 -20.49
CA SER A 313 -15.61 -8.08 -21.76
C SER A 313 -14.81 -9.38 -21.68
N ALA A 314 -14.54 -10.03 -22.81
CA ALA A 314 -13.75 -11.24 -22.86
C ALA A 314 -12.75 -11.23 -24.01
N PHE A 315 -11.65 -11.95 -23.82
CA PHE A 315 -10.72 -12.25 -24.90
C PHE A 315 -11.39 -13.06 -26.01
N ASN A 316 -11.06 -12.74 -27.25
CA ASN A 316 -11.47 -13.53 -28.41
C ASN A 316 -10.59 -14.79 -28.55
N ALA A 317 -10.92 -15.68 -29.49
CA ALA A 317 -10.19 -16.94 -29.64
C ALA A 317 -8.71 -16.77 -30.02
N ALA A 318 -8.33 -15.66 -30.66
CA ALA A 318 -6.93 -15.40 -30.99
C ALA A 318 -6.15 -14.93 -29.77
N GLU A 319 -6.72 -14.06 -28.95
CA GLU A 319 -6.08 -13.52 -27.75
C GLU A 319 -5.99 -14.52 -26.58
N ARG A 320 -6.84 -15.55 -26.58
CA ARG A 320 -6.77 -16.66 -25.62
C ARG A 320 -5.62 -17.63 -25.87
N ARG A 321 -5.04 -17.63 -27.09
CA ARG A 321 -3.95 -18.53 -27.49
C ARG A 321 -2.61 -17.92 -27.13
#